data_AF-A0A9P4NUA8-F1
#
_entry.id   AF-A0A9P4NUA8-F1
#
_cell.length_a   1.000
_cell.length_b   1.000
_cell.length_c   1.000
_cell.angle_alpha   90.00
_cell.angle_beta   90.00
_cell.angle_gamma   90.00
#
_symmetry.space_group_name_H-M   'P 1'
#
loop_
_entity.id
_entity.type
_entity.pdbx_description
1 polymer ?
#
loop_
_entity_poly.entity_id
_entity_poly.type
_entity_poly.pdbx_seq_one_letter_code
_entity_poly.pdbx_strand_id
1 'polypeptide(L)'
;MDPADIPSVARPQAPQKPQFDASKAKRWICLYPIYFDAAKTRTEGRRVGKEQAVLNPLARSIASACAQEGFQVYFEATKLHPKDWANPGRVRIELKSGDGRPKRSHIKNKHQLYYAVSRYLQAHPTTADMPMEMPIRGMPMPDKPPGPPAVPRGWKVNDILPLHSAAASGGGVSEDFLKDMMAEMGGQAPGGAIGAPSTSAGASKKKEKKKGKA
;
A
#
# COMPACT_ATOMS: atom_id res chain seq x y z
N MET A 1 32.76 42.12 27.16
CA MET A 1 32.41 41.15 26.10
C MET A 1 31.12 40.50 26.54
N ASP A 2 30.00 41.01 26.05
CA ASP A 2 28.67 40.52 26.40
C ASP A 2 28.46 39.11 25.84
N PRO A 3 27.95 38.15 26.62
CA PRO A 3 27.71 36.77 26.18
C PRO A 3 26.52 36.63 25.20
N ALA A 4 25.95 37.73 24.72
CA ALA A 4 24.76 37.76 23.86
C ALA A 4 25.07 37.72 22.34
N ASP A 5 26.35 37.78 21.95
CA ASP A 5 26.77 37.93 20.55
C ASP A 5 27.32 36.62 19.92
N ILE A 6 26.67 35.49 20.22
CA ILE A 6 26.99 34.23 19.54
C ILE A 6 26.09 34.14 18.29
N PRO A 7 26.63 34.22 17.06
CA PRO A 7 25.82 34.06 15.87
C PRO A 7 25.18 32.67 15.90
N SER A 8 23.85 32.64 15.92
CA SER A 8 23.04 31.42 15.84
C SER A 8 23.42 30.68 14.56
N VAL A 9 24.25 29.65 14.70
CA VAL A 9 24.64 28.78 13.60
C VAL A 9 23.38 28.20 12.96
N ALA A 10 23.10 28.63 11.74
CA ALA A 10 21.95 28.19 10.97
C ALA A 10 21.92 26.66 10.93
N ARG A 11 20.90 26.08 11.55
CA ARG A 11 20.67 24.64 11.57
C ARG A 11 20.62 24.15 10.12
N PRO A 12 21.41 23.14 9.71
CA PRO A 12 21.33 22.62 8.34
C PRO A 12 19.90 22.12 8.11
N GLN A 13 19.20 22.76 7.19
CA GLN A 13 17.85 22.37 6.82
C GLN A 13 17.92 20.96 6.25
N ALA A 14 17.11 20.04 6.80
CA ALA A 14 16.99 18.70 6.26
C ALA A 14 16.68 18.79 4.76
N PRO A 15 17.31 17.96 3.90
CA PRO A 15 17.08 18.01 2.46
C PRO A 15 15.58 17.90 2.20
N GLN A 16 15.01 18.97 1.63
CA GLN A 16 13.61 18.97 1.27
C GLN A 16 13.40 17.87 0.23
N LYS A 17 12.56 16.89 0.57
CA LYS A 17 12.20 15.82 -0.37
C LYS A 17 11.67 16.50 -1.64
N PRO A 18 12.09 16.10 -2.85
CA PRO A 18 11.53 16.65 -4.07
C PRO A 18 10.03 16.39 -4.05
N GLN A 19 9.26 17.45 -3.82
CA GLN A 19 7.82 17.39 -3.71
C GLN A 19 7.29 17.27 -5.14
N PHE A 20 7.17 16.02 -5.61
CA PHE A 20 6.62 15.76 -6.93
C PHE A 20 5.18 16.27 -6.96
N ASP A 21 4.90 17.20 -7.87
CA ASP A 21 3.56 17.73 -8.08
C ASP A 21 2.65 16.63 -8.64
N ALA A 22 1.89 16.01 -7.74
CA ALA A 22 0.93 14.96 -8.04
C ALA A 22 -0.09 15.37 -9.12
N SER A 23 -0.34 16.66 -9.30
CA SER A 23 -1.23 17.19 -10.33
C SER A 23 -0.74 16.86 -11.74
N LYS A 24 0.58 16.86 -11.96
CA LYS A 24 1.19 16.52 -13.26
C LYS A 24 0.97 15.05 -13.63
N ALA A 25 0.98 14.16 -12.64
CA ALA A 25 0.78 12.73 -12.87
C ALA A 25 -0.67 12.34 -13.14
N LYS A 26 -1.67 13.21 -12.95
CA LYS A 26 -3.09 12.88 -13.17
C LYS A 26 -3.37 12.34 -14.57
N ARG A 27 -2.68 12.89 -15.58
CA ARG A 27 -2.78 12.50 -17.01
C ARG A 27 -1.88 11.34 -17.43
N TRP A 28 -1.00 10.88 -16.53
CA TRP A 28 -0.07 9.79 -16.81
C TRP A 28 -0.77 8.45 -16.81
N ILE A 29 -0.19 7.49 -17.55
CA ILE A 29 -0.74 6.14 -17.59
C ILE A 29 -0.56 5.45 -16.24
N CYS A 30 -1.51 4.58 -15.89
CA CYS A 30 -1.47 3.81 -14.66
C CYS A 30 -1.06 2.35 -14.94
N LEU A 31 -0.15 1.84 -14.12
CA LEU A 31 0.16 0.41 -13.97
C LEU A 31 -0.28 -0.04 -12.58
N TYR A 32 -0.84 -1.25 -12.52
CA TYR A 32 -1.20 -1.92 -11.28
C TYR A 32 -0.57 -3.32 -11.24
N PRO A 33 -0.28 -3.87 -10.05
CA PRO A 33 0.25 -5.23 -9.88
C PRO A 33 -0.51 -6.31 -10.66
N ILE A 34 -1.84 -6.31 -10.55
CA ILE A 34 -2.72 -7.28 -11.23
C ILE A 34 -2.52 -7.38 -12.74
N TYR A 35 -1.95 -6.37 -13.40
CA TYR A 35 -1.67 -6.42 -14.84
C TYR A 35 -0.64 -7.49 -15.21
N PHE A 36 0.24 -7.83 -14.27
CA PHE A 36 1.36 -8.75 -14.45
C PHE A 36 1.20 -10.05 -13.65
N ASP A 37 0.06 -10.25 -12.99
CA ASP A 37 -0.15 -11.37 -12.08
C ASP A 37 -0.51 -12.66 -12.82
N ALA A 38 0.30 -13.70 -12.65
CA ALA A 38 0.11 -15.02 -13.24
C ALA A 38 -1.05 -15.79 -12.59
N ALA A 39 -1.41 -15.49 -11.35
CA ALA A 39 -2.53 -16.10 -10.62
C ALA A 39 -3.90 -15.59 -11.12
N LYS A 40 -3.92 -14.48 -11.87
CA LYS A 40 -5.13 -13.84 -12.39
C LYS A 40 -5.27 -14.08 -13.89
N THR A 41 -6.48 -14.27 -14.36
CA THR A 41 -6.82 -14.35 -15.78
C THR A 41 -6.90 -12.97 -16.43
N ARG A 42 -7.02 -12.92 -17.77
CA ARG A 42 -7.19 -11.65 -18.49
C ARG A 42 -8.49 -10.94 -18.13
N THR A 43 -9.57 -11.70 -17.87
CA THR A 43 -10.86 -11.15 -17.46
C THR A 43 -10.82 -10.62 -16.01
N GLU A 44 -10.02 -11.25 -15.15
CA GLU A 44 -9.78 -10.81 -13.77
C GLU A 44 -8.90 -9.55 -13.70
N GLY A 45 -8.03 -9.30 -14.68
CA GLY A 45 -7.33 -8.02 -14.81
C GLY A 45 -5.93 -8.09 -15.43
N ARG A 46 -5.38 -9.29 -15.59
CA ARG A 46 -4.07 -9.50 -16.24
C ARG A 46 -4.06 -8.89 -17.64
N ARG A 47 -2.98 -8.19 -17.99
CA ARG A 47 -2.81 -7.53 -19.29
C ARG A 47 -1.80 -8.23 -20.19
N VAL A 48 -0.83 -8.92 -19.62
CA VAL A 48 0.20 -9.67 -20.35
C VAL A 48 -0.21 -11.13 -20.63
N GLY A 49 0.55 -11.81 -21.49
CA GLY A 49 0.44 -13.25 -21.68
C GLY A 49 0.78 -14.03 -20.42
N LYS A 50 0.30 -15.27 -20.26
CA LYS A 50 0.58 -16.07 -19.05
C LYS A 50 2.08 -16.34 -18.89
N GLU A 51 2.77 -16.64 -20.00
CA GLU A 51 4.22 -16.83 -20.12
C GLU A 51 5.06 -15.62 -19.65
N GLN A 52 4.45 -14.43 -19.67
CA GLN A 52 5.10 -13.15 -19.33
C GLN A 52 4.66 -12.64 -17.95
N ALA A 53 3.67 -13.29 -17.35
CA ALA A 53 3.19 -12.93 -16.03
C ALA A 53 4.10 -13.53 -14.97
N VAL A 54 4.07 -12.95 -13.77
CA VAL A 54 4.83 -13.42 -12.61
C VAL A 54 3.88 -13.68 -11.45
N LEU A 55 4.30 -14.52 -10.51
CA LEU A 55 3.58 -14.70 -9.26
C LEU A 55 3.87 -13.53 -8.33
N ASN A 56 2.85 -13.09 -7.59
CA ASN A 56 2.94 -12.08 -6.54
C ASN A 56 3.64 -10.78 -7.00
N PRO A 57 3.23 -10.15 -8.12
CA PRO A 57 3.84 -8.89 -8.55
C PRO A 57 3.61 -7.80 -7.49
N LEU A 58 4.63 -7.01 -7.18
CA LEU A 58 4.52 -5.87 -6.27
C LEU A 58 4.63 -4.55 -7.05
N ALA A 59 3.83 -3.56 -6.65
CA ALA A 59 3.84 -2.25 -7.29
C ALA A 59 5.21 -1.55 -7.17
N ARG A 60 5.97 -1.87 -6.11
CA ARG A 60 7.33 -1.37 -5.92
C ARG A 60 8.29 -1.87 -6.99
N SER A 61 8.27 -3.17 -7.26
CA SER A 61 9.09 -3.78 -8.32
C SER A 61 8.74 -3.23 -9.69
N ILE A 62 7.45 -2.96 -9.94
CA ILE A 62 6.99 -2.26 -11.15
C ILE A 62 7.56 -0.84 -11.23
N ALA A 63 7.56 -0.09 -10.12
CA ALA A 63 8.15 1.24 -10.08
C ALA A 63 9.66 1.20 -10.35
N SER A 64 10.39 0.24 -9.78
CA SER A 64 11.81 0.01 -10.04
C SER A 64 12.09 -0.32 -11.51
N ALA A 65 11.29 -1.22 -12.11
CA ALA A 65 11.39 -1.54 -13.54
C ALA A 65 11.26 -0.30 -14.42
N CYS A 66 10.25 0.53 -14.13
CA CYS A 66 9.98 1.72 -14.93
C CYS A 66 11.05 2.81 -14.72
N ALA A 67 11.59 2.93 -13.51
CA ALA A 67 12.70 3.82 -13.22
C ALA A 67 13.99 3.37 -13.92
N GLN A 68 14.26 2.06 -14.00
CA GLN A 68 15.41 1.51 -14.72
C GLN A 68 15.33 1.76 -16.24
N GLU A 69 14.12 1.69 -16.81
CA GLU A 69 13.84 2.12 -18.19
C GLU A 69 13.92 3.66 -18.38
N GLY A 70 14.23 4.39 -17.31
CA GLY A 70 14.42 5.83 -17.29
C GLY A 70 13.10 6.63 -17.32
N PHE A 71 11.95 6.03 -17.04
CA PHE A 71 10.72 6.81 -16.96
C PHE A 71 10.64 7.61 -15.67
N GLN A 72 9.95 8.74 -15.73
CA GLN A 72 9.52 9.43 -14.52
C GLN A 72 8.37 8.64 -13.89
N VAL A 73 8.54 8.28 -12.63
CA VAL A 73 7.60 7.43 -11.89
C VAL A 73 7.00 8.20 -10.73
N TYR A 74 5.68 8.15 -10.62
CA TYR A 74 4.95 8.56 -9.42
C TYR A 74 4.28 7.35 -8.78
N PHE A 75 4.69 7.02 -7.56
CA PHE A 75 4.28 5.81 -6.86
C PHE A 75 3.19 6.12 -5.82
N GLU A 76 2.04 5.49 -5.95
CA GLU A 76 0.89 5.64 -5.05
C GLU A 76 0.68 4.32 -4.28
N ALA A 77 1.35 4.19 -3.13
CA ALA A 77 1.43 2.94 -2.37
C ALA A 77 0.06 2.38 -1.95
N THR A 78 -0.89 3.25 -1.58
CA THR A 78 -2.18 2.85 -0.99
C THR A 78 -3.31 2.66 -2.01
N LYS A 79 -3.08 2.93 -3.29
CA LYS A 79 -4.13 2.88 -4.31
C LYS A 79 -4.33 1.46 -4.83
N LEU A 80 -5.58 1.01 -4.85
CA LEU A 80 -5.98 -0.32 -5.28
C LEU A 80 -6.53 -0.33 -6.71
N HIS A 81 -6.43 -1.49 -7.38
CA HIS A 81 -7.17 -1.74 -8.60
C HIS A 81 -8.59 -2.21 -8.24
N PRO A 82 -9.66 -1.80 -8.95
CA PRO A 82 -11.03 -2.19 -8.58
C PRO A 82 -11.30 -3.70 -8.56
N LYS A 83 -10.51 -4.48 -9.31
CA LYS A 83 -10.59 -5.95 -9.35
C LYS A 83 -9.60 -6.66 -8.42
N ASP A 84 -8.83 -5.90 -7.64
CA ASP A 84 -7.83 -6.42 -6.72
C ASP A 84 -7.76 -5.57 -5.46
N TRP A 85 -8.50 -6.00 -4.45
CA TRP A 85 -8.58 -5.34 -3.16
C TRP A 85 -7.39 -5.69 -2.24
N ALA A 86 -6.64 -6.76 -2.56
CA ALA A 86 -5.62 -7.31 -1.68
C ALA A 86 -4.21 -6.80 -2.00
N ASN A 87 -3.90 -6.44 -3.25
CA ASN A 87 -2.55 -5.99 -3.61
C ASN A 87 -2.49 -4.48 -3.89
N PRO A 88 -2.25 -3.63 -2.87
CA PRO A 88 -2.21 -2.18 -3.03
C PRO A 88 -0.94 -1.71 -3.76
N GLY A 89 -1.14 -0.68 -4.56
CA GLY A 89 -0.09 0.07 -5.22
C GLY A 89 -0.46 0.42 -6.65
N ARG A 90 -0.20 1.67 -7.02
CA ARG A 90 -0.37 2.16 -8.38
C ARG A 90 0.87 2.93 -8.80
N VAL A 91 1.35 2.64 -10.00
CA VAL A 91 2.51 3.32 -10.60
C VAL A 91 2.00 4.18 -11.74
N ARG A 92 2.24 5.50 -11.66
CA ARG A 92 1.94 6.44 -12.73
C ARG A 92 3.20 6.79 -13.50
N ILE A 93 3.11 6.77 -14.82
CA ILE A 93 4.26 6.94 -15.72
C ILE A 93 3.94 7.91 -16.86
N GLU A 94 4.85 8.85 -17.10
CA GLU A 94 4.82 9.67 -18.30
C GLU A 94 5.38 8.88 -19.49
N LEU A 95 4.51 8.17 -20.21
CA LEU A 95 4.93 7.41 -21.39
C LEU A 95 5.23 8.33 -22.59
N LYS A 96 4.44 9.40 -22.72
CA LYS A 96 4.53 10.40 -23.80
C LYS A 96 4.62 11.79 -23.18
N SER A 97 5.39 12.67 -23.82
CA SER A 97 5.43 14.10 -23.48
C SER A 97 4.09 14.78 -23.80
N GLY A 98 3.93 16.04 -23.36
CA GLY A 98 2.76 16.87 -23.69
C GLY A 98 2.48 16.94 -25.21
N ASP A 99 3.53 16.90 -26.03
CA ASP A 99 3.43 16.94 -27.50
C ASP A 99 3.11 15.57 -28.14
N GLY A 100 2.78 14.55 -27.33
CA GLY A 100 2.39 13.21 -27.80
C GLY A 100 3.54 12.30 -28.26
N ARG A 101 4.78 12.80 -28.30
CA ARG A 101 5.98 12.00 -28.62
C ARG A 101 6.34 11.05 -27.46
N PRO A 102 6.75 9.79 -27.73
CA PRO A 102 7.25 8.89 -26.70
C PRO A 102 8.46 9.46 -25.97
N LYS A 103 8.52 9.29 -24.64
CA LYS A 103 9.70 9.70 -23.83
C LYS A 103 10.92 8.83 -24.09
N ARG A 104 10.70 7.58 -24.49
CA ARG A 104 11.73 6.59 -24.80
C ARG A 104 11.50 6.06 -26.20
N SER A 105 12.54 6.04 -27.03
CA SER A 105 12.43 5.67 -28.45
C SER A 105 12.09 4.19 -28.65
N HIS A 106 12.57 3.32 -27.76
CA HIS A 106 12.33 1.87 -27.77
C HIS A 106 10.99 1.45 -27.16
N ILE A 107 10.31 2.33 -26.42
CA ILE A 107 9.00 2.07 -25.79
C ILE A 107 8.00 3.16 -26.22
N LYS A 108 7.29 2.88 -27.32
CA LYS A 108 6.38 3.84 -27.98
C LYS A 108 4.94 3.76 -27.49
N ASN A 109 4.54 2.58 -26.99
CA ASN A 109 3.17 2.30 -26.60
C ASN A 109 3.11 1.53 -25.27
N LYS A 110 1.90 1.44 -24.71
CA LYS A 110 1.66 0.78 -23.42
C LYS A 110 2.01 -0.71 -23.44
N HIS A 111 1.83 -1.37 -24.58
CA HIS A 111 2.08 -2.80 -24.72
C HIS A 111 3.57 -3.13 -24.63
N GLN A 112 4.43 -2.35 -25.30
CA GLN A 112 5.88 -2.45 -25.17
C GLN A 112 6.34 -2.18 -23.73
N LEU A 113 5.74 -1.19 -23.06
CA LEU A 113 6.03 -0.93 -21.65
C LEU A 113 5.66 -2.13 -20.78
N TYR A 114 4.51 -2.77 -21.01
CA TYR A 114 4.14 -3.97 -20.28
C TYR A 114 5.14 -5.11 -20.45
N TYR A 115 5.67 -5.32 -21.66
CA TYR A 115 6.69 -6.34 -21.90
C TYR A 115 8.02 -6.01 -21.24
N ALA A 116 8.46 -4.75 -21.26
CA ALA A 116 9.67 -4.32 -20.56
C ALA A 116 9.56 -4.57 -19.04
N VAL A 117 8.42 -4.18 -18.44
CA VAL A 117 8.15 -4.41 -17.02
C VAL A 117 8.07 -5.91 -16.70
N SER A 118 7.37 -6.69 -17.52
CA SER A 118 7.27 -8.14 -17.37
C SER A 118 8.65 -8.81 -17.35
N ARG A 119 9.51 -8.47 -18.32
CA ARG A 119 10.89 -8.98 -18.39
C ARG A 119 11.68 -8.65 -17.14
N TYR A 120 11.56 -7.42 -16.64
CA TYR A 120 12.21 -7.03 -15.39
C TYR A 120 11.72 -7.85 -14.21
N LEU A 121 10.40 -8.02 -14.06
CA LEU A 121 9.81 -8.78 -12.97
C LEU A 121 10.19 -10.26 -13.01
N GLN A 122 10.35 -10.84 -14.19
CA GLN A 122 10.84 -12.22 -14.34
C GLN A 122 12.30 -12.35 -13.92
N ALA A 123 13.12 -11.34 -14.23
CA ALA A 123 14.52 -11.29 -13.80
C ALA A 123 14.69 -10.98 -12.30
N HIS A 124 13.67 -10.41 -11.65
CA HIS A 124 13.65 -10.08 -10.22
C HIS A 124 12.39 -10.64 -9.55
N PRO A 125 12.30 -11.97 -9.38
CA PRO A 125 11.14 -12.59 -8.74
C PRO A 125 10.89 -12.04 -7.35
N THR A 126 9.61 -11.89 -6.98
CA THR A 126 9.22 -11.43 -5.65
C THR A 126 9.63 -12.47 -4.59
N THR A 127 10.38 -12.02 -3.59
CA THR A 127 10.75 -12.80 -2.40
C THR A 127 9.89 -12.43 -1.20
N ALA A 128 9.84 -13.30 -0.18
CA ALA A 128 9.05 -13.09 1.03
C ALA A 128 9.48 -11.86 1.83
N ASP A 129 10.72 -11.39 1.64
CA ASP A 129 11.29 -10.26 2.39
C ASP A 129 10.96 -8.89 1.78
N MET A 130 10.62 -8.84 0.49
CA MET A 130 10.33 -7.58 -0.21
C MET A 130 9.25 -6.69 0.45
N PRO A 131 8.17 -7.22 1.07
CA PRO A 131 7.22 -6.40 1.81
C PRO A 131 7.86 -5.54 2.91
N MET A 132 8.96 -5.99 3.51
CA MET A 132 9.68 -5.28 4.58
C MET A 132 10.57 -4.15 4.04
N GLU A 133 10.92 -4.15 2.75
CA GLU A 133 11.80 -3.13 2.15
C GLU A 133 11.15 -1.74 2.04
N MET A 134 9.84 -1.63 2.27
CA MET A 134 9.12 -0.35 2.30
C MET A 134 8.42 -0.12 3.63
N PRO A 135 9.15 0.29 4.68
CA PRO A 135 8.55 0.75 5.91
C PRO A 135 7.63 1.94 5.62
N ILE A 136 6.36 1.83 6.02
CA ILE A 136 5.50 3.00 6.08
C ILE A 136 5.82 3.75 7.36
N ARG A 137 6.03 5.06 7.22
CA ARG A 137 6.35 5.94 8.34
C ARG A 137 5.27 5.80 9.43
N GLY A 138 5.70 5.39 10.62
CA GLY A 138 4.83 5.25 11.79
C GLY A 138 4.22 3.86 12.01
N MET A 139 4.57 2.86 11.20
CA MET A 139 4.30 1.45 11.53
C MET A 139 5.60 0.77 12.02
N PRO A 140 5.57 0.04 13.14
CA PRO A 140 6.68 -0.84 13.51
C PRO A 140 6.82 -1.94 12.46
N MET A 141 8.05 -2.24 12.07
CA MET A 141 8.33 -3.33 11.15
C MET A 141 8.35 -4.65 11.92
N PRO A 142 7.69 -5.70 11.42
CA PRO A 142 7.79 -7.02 12.01
C PRO A 142 9.21 -7.58 11.84
N ASP A 143 9.69 -8.34 12.82
CA ASP A 143 11.03 -8.96 12.81
C ASP A 143 11.16 -10.08 11.76
N LYS A 144 10.04 -10.62 11.28
CA LYS A 144 9.97 -11.71 10.31
C LYS A 144 9.04 -11.35 9.15
N PRO A 145 9.31 -11.87 7.94
CA PRO A 145 8.41 -11.68 6.81
C PRO A 145 7.01 -12.18 7.18
N PRO A 146 5.95 -11.43 6.81
CA PRO A 146 4.59 -11.88 7.04
C PRO A 146 4.35 -13.18 6.27
N GLY A 147 3.65 -14.13 6.92
CA GLY A 147 3.16 -15.33 6.25
C GLY A 147 2.07 -15.00 5.22
N PRO A 148 1.62 -16.00 4.44
CA PRO A 148 0.53 -15.81 3.49
C PRO A 148 -0.76 -15.38 4.23
N PRO A 149 -1.56 -14.48 3.63
CA PRO A 149 -2.75 -13.95 4.27
C PRO A 149 -3.79 -15.04 4.51
N ALA A 150 -4.41 -15.04 5.69
CA ALA A 150 -5.48 -15.99 6.04
C ALA A 150 -6.80 -15.58 5.35
N VAL A 151 -6.99 -16.05 4.12
CA VAL A 151 -8.20 -15.75 3.32
C VAL A 151 -9.16 -16.95 3.27
N PRO A 152 -10.48 -16.72 3.19
CA PRO A 152 -11.45 -17.80 2.99
C PRO A 152 -11.15 -18.61 1.73
N ARG A 153 -11.45 -19.91 1.76
CA ARG A 153 -11.23 -20.80 0.61
C ARG A 153 -11.94 -20.28 -0.63
N GLY A 154 -11.26 -20.40 -1.78
CA GLY A 154 -11.77 -19.95 -3.08
C GLY A 154 -11.44 -18.49 -3.43
N TRP A 155 -10.96 -17.70 -2.47
CA TRP A 155 -10.48 -16.35 -2.74
C TRP A 155 -9.08 -16.43 -3.36
N LYS A 156 -8.94 -15.92 -4.59
CA LYS A 156 -7.64 -15.85 -5.27
C LYS A 156 -6.89 -14.62 -4.76
N VAL A 157 -6.08 -14.78 -3.72
CA VAL A 157 -5.23 -13.72 -3.17
C VAL A 157 -3.77 -14.15 -3.27
N ASN A 158 -2.86 -13.21 -3.51
CA ASN A 158 -1.43 -13.46 -3.59
C ASN A 158 -0.86 -13.83 -2.21
N ASP A 159 0.14 -14.71 -2.19
CA ASP A 159 0.78 -15.14 -0.95
C ASP A 159 1.69 -14.05 -0.36
N ILE A 160 2.33 -13.26 -1.24
CA ILE A 160 3.22 -12.16 -0.86
C ILE A 160 2.54 -10.84 -1.23
N LEU A 161 2.31 -10.01 -0.22
CA LEU A 161 1.63 -8.72 -0.34
C LEU A 161 2.40 -7.65 0.44
N PRO A 162 2.26 -6.35 0.07
CA PRO A 162 2.82 -5.26 0.86
C PRO A 162 2.27 -5.24 2.29
N LEU A 163 3.05 -4.77 3.27
CA LEU A 163 2.66 -4.73 4.69
C LEU A 163 1.36 -3.95 4.95
N HIS A 164 1.06 -2.94 4.15
CA HIS A 164 -0.19 -2.16 4.23
C HIS A 164 -1.35 -2.74 3.43
N SER A 165 -1.20 -3.95 2.89
CA SER A 165 -2.33 -4.67 2.33
C SER A 165 -3.33 -4.99 3.44
N ALA A 166 -4.60 -4.70 3.21
CA ALA A 166 -5.68 -5.10 4.11
C ALA A 166 -5.75 -6.63 4.32
N ALA A 167 -5.30 -7.42 3.33
CA ALA A 167 -5.24 -8.87 3.44
C ALA A 167 -4.04 -9.34 4.28
N ALA A 168 -2.90 -8.65 4.20
CA ALA A 168 -1.70 -8.98 4.97
C ALA A 168 -1.78 -8.52 6.43
N SER A 169 -2.33 -7.32 6.66
CA SER A 169 -2.51 -6.77 8.01
C SER A 169 -3.76 -7.28 8.72
N GLY A 170 -4.51 -8.23 8.13
CA GLY A 170 -5.65 -8.90 8.76
C GLY A 170 -6.91 -8.05 8.92
N GLY A 171 -6.98 -6.85 8.34
CA GLY A 171 -8.17 -5.97 8.41
C GLY A 171 -8.53 -5.46 9.81
N GLY A 172 -7.73 -5.79 10.82
CA GLY A 172 -7.86 -5.40 12.21
C GLY A 172 -6.47 -5.43 12.81
N VAL A 173 -6.15 -4.43 13.65
CA VAL A 173 -4.95 -4.42 14.50
C VAL A 173 -4.70 -5.82 15.04
N SER A 174 -3.53 -6.38 14.77
CA SER A 174 -3.18 -7.68 15.30
C SER A 174 -3.35 -7.66 16.82
N GLU A 175 -3.78 -8.78 17.40
CA GLU A 175 -3.99 -8.86 18.85
C GLU A 175 -2.71 -8.54 19.62
N ASP A 176 -1.54 -8.82 19.03
CA ASP A 176 -0.23 -8.47 19.55
C ASP A 176 0.05 -6.96 19.51
N PHE A 177 -0.42 -6.27 18.46
CA PHE A 177 -0.28 -4.81 18.34
C PHE A 177 -1.26 -4.05 19.24
N LEU A 178 -2.50 -4.55 19.40
CA LEU A 178 -3.45 -4.03 20.38
C LEU A 178 -2.94 -4.27 21.81
N LYS A 179 -2.31 -5.43 22.07
CA LYS A 179 -1.67 -5.73 23.36
C LYS A 179 -0.49 -4.82 23.63
N ASP A 180 0.42 -4.63 22.67
CA ASP A 180 1.58 -3.75 22.84
C ASP A 180 1.15 -2.29 23.00
N MET A 181 0.14 -1.83 22.25
CA MET A 181 -0.43 -0.49 22.41
C MET A 181 -1.18 -0.32 23.75
N MET A 182 -1.86 -1.36 24.26
CA MET A 182 -2.46 -1.34 25.61
C MET A 182 -1.40 -1.46 26.72
N ALA A 183 -0.29 -2.15 26.48
CA ALA A 183 0.82 -2.24 27.41
C ALA A 183 1.58 -0.91 27.49
N GLU A 184 1.73 -0.22 26.36
CA GLU A 184 2.33 1.11 26.27
C GLU A 184 1.38 2.19 26.84
N MET A 185 0.08 2.10 26.59
CA MET A 185 -0.92 3.05 27.13
C MET A 185 -1.33 2.74 28.58
N GLY A 186 -1.13 1.50 29.03
CA GLY A 186 -1.24 1.07 30.43
C GLY A 186 -0.06 1.50 31.30
N GLY A 187 0.98 2.08 30.71
CA GLY A 187 2.15 2.64 31.40
C GLY A 187 1.96 4.05 31.96
N GLN A 188 0.82 4.71 31.69
CA GLN A 188 0.50 6.03 32.24
C GLN A 188 -0.80 5.96 33.04
N ALA A 189 -0.73 5.43 34.26
CA ALA A 189 -1.74 5.70 35.27
C ALA A 189 -1.53 7.11 35.83
N PRO A 190 -2.47 8.07 35.68
CA PRO A 190 -2.71 9.04 36.72
C PRO A 190 -3.67 8.39 37.72
N GLY A 191 -3.15 8.07 38.90
CA GLY A 191 -3.98 7.67 40.03
C GLY A 191 -5.03 8.74 40.33
N GLY A 192 -6.26 8.30 40.58
CA GLY A 192 -7.37 9.16 40.95
C GLY A 192 -8.63 8.35 41.19
N ALA A 193 -8.84 7.98 42.44
CA ALA A 193 -10.00 7.26 42.95
C ALA A 193 -11.33 7.93 42.57
N ILE A 194 -12.34 7.17 42.11
CA ILE A 194 -13.73 7.31 42.56
C ILE A 194 -14.39 5.91 42.47
N GLY A 195 -15.05 5.50 43.55
CA GLY A 195 -15.50 4.14 43.82
C GLY A 195 -16.73 3.64 43.05
N ALA A 196 -16.99 2.36 43.26
CA ALA A 196 -18.22 1.68 42.84
C ALA A 196 -19.46 2.35 43.45
N PRO A 197 -20.60 2.25 42.75
CA PRO A 197 -21.70 1.57 43.41
C PRO A 197 -22.42 0.55 42.52
N SER A 198 -23.01 -0.39 43.26
CA SER A 198 -23.93 -1.46 42.90
C SER A 198 -25.28 -0.98 42.32
N THR A 199 -25.88 -1.87 41.52
CA THR A 199 -27.33 -2.13 41.36
C THR A 199 -28.27 -1.01 40.92
N SER A 200 -28.95 -1.19 39.79
CA SER A 200 -30.42 -1.36 39.73
C SER A 200 -30.93 -1.50 38.28
N ALA A 201 -32.13 -2.08 38.20
CA ALA A 201 -32.86 -2.62 37.07
C ALA A 201 -33.24 -1.62 35.95
N GLY A 202 -33.61 -2.14 34.77
CA GLY A 202 -34.32 -1.35 33.76
C GLY A 202 -34.59 -2.10 32.45
N ALA A 203 -35.85 -2.44 32.22
CA ALA A 203 -36.36 -3.35 31.21
C ALA A 203 -36.33 -2.89 29.74
N SER A 204 -36.17 -3.87 28.85
CA SER A 204 -36.92 -4.16 27.62
C SER A 204 -37.85 -3.09 27.02
N LYS A 205 -37.67 -2.76 25.73
CA LYS A 205 -38.82 -2.55 24.82
C LYS A 205 -38.52 -2.89 23.35
N LYS A 206 -39.10 -4.01 22.94
CA LYS A 206 -39.25 -4.57 21.60
C LYS A 206 -40.23 -3.69 20.79
N LYS A 207 -39.84 -3.25 19.58
CA LYS A 207 -40.71 -2.47 18.68
C LYS A 207 -41.38 -3.41 17.67
N GLU A 208 -42.71 -3.50 17.78
CA GLU A 208 -43.59 -4.37 17.01
C GLU A 208 -43.89 -3.77 15.61
N LYS A 209 -43.85 -4.62 14.58
CA LYS A 209 -44.27 -4.32 13.20
C LYS A 209 -45.79 -4.46 13.11
N LYS A 210 -46.51 -3.38 12.82
CA LYS A 210 -47.93 -3.44 12.46
C LYS A 210 -48.08 -3.68 10.96
N LYS A 211 -48.70 -4.81 10.63
CA LYS A 211 -49.09 -5.29 9.31
C LYS A 211 -50.44 -4.63 8.97
N GLY A 212 -50.51 -3.85 7.89
CA GLY A 212 -51.76 -3.33 7.34
C GLY A 212 -52.04 -4.02 6.01
N LYS A 213 -53.15 -4.75 5.94
CA LYS A 213 -53.75 -5.30 4.72
C LYS A 213 -55.25 -5.05 4.82
N ALA A 214 -55.74 -4.14 3.99
CA ALA A 214 -57.09 -4.06 3.43
C ALA A 214 -57.03 -2.94 2.37
#